data_AF-A0AAD7CWL7-F1
#
_entry.id   AF-A0AAD7CWL7-F1
#
_cell.length_a   1.000
_cell.length_b   1.000
_cell.length_c   1.000
_cell.angle_alpha   90.00
_cell.angle_beta   90.00
_cell.angle_gamma   90.00
#
_symmetry.space_group_name_H-M   'P 1'
#
loop_
_entity.id
_entity.type
_entity.pdbx_description
1 polymer ?
#
loop_
_entity_poly.entity_id
_entity_poly.type
_entity_poly.pdbx_seq_one_letter_code
_entity_poly.pdbx_strand_id
1 'polypeptide(L)'
;LTMENTPPVIQKVRKWSRILPLTIPTIPTIAPASAPTSIAPTSASLTSASTNHSSTTPVSAPPILTPLRAAKRTKWDKVDDVLTTYGFQNLGDFLITLFHPHQRGEEDPRTHRHQVAVTRFLQGSSSVKMADLIELIYNHPQSRPKLKHPNEVTAAFSPRKPLEDIHFARPCLSAWATRTVGNETYRRIGRLAKKTTDPDSRTHVRATTNGRTEGAEVVTWDHMNFTIEGLANKYRDADEFLWYITECCAAPREKGKVVIRRRRPHPVIQVGAISSFIVSRNSYANGDLALPLGIWHFACKSHVDVKRVYCRFGSTVSDSTARKALNSMSEASLTMTVESVYNSIDWDHNRKVSNLHISRVLVDFSPLLSHLRTEISARFRQQPIAKHRIRVYKKKLQPLATNAEREVTSQGMQRALWDFDEQLGIDPEKSDKLLSWVRGDGASHATTMKLQELCSVES
;
A
#
# COMPACT_ATOMS: atom_id res chain seq x y z
N LEU A 1 -27.08 22.62 -29.94
CA LEU A 1 -27.47 22.71 -28.51
C LEU A 1 -26.57 21.74 -27.75
N THR A 2 -25.28 22.04 -27.61
CA THR A 2 -24.63 22.67 -26.41
C THR A 2 -24.90 21.84 -25.14
N MET A 3 -23.93 21.23 -24.42
CA MET A 3 -22.56 21.65 -24.15
C MET A 3 -21.58 20.47 -23.98
N GLU A 4 -20.42 20.59 -24.62
CA GLU A 4 -19.15 19.98 -24.22
C GLU A 4 -18.62 20.61 -22.93
N ASN A 5 -17.98 19.83 -22.07
CA ASN A 5 -17.08 20.33 -21.04
C ASN A 5 -15.92 19.36 -20.83
N THR A 6 -14.91 19.46 -21.71
CA THR A 6 -13.59 18.88 -21.54
C THR A 6 -12.62 19.98 -21.12
N PRO A 7 -11.91 19.86 -19.99
CA PRO A 7 -10.93 20.88 -19.61
C PRO A 7 -9.60 20.71 -20.39
N PRO A 8 -8.85 21.80 -20.62
CA PRO A 8 -7.71 21.81 -21.54
C PRO A 8 -6.43 21.25 -20.91
N VAL A 9 -5.67 20.53 -21.73
CA VAL A 9 -4.29 20.12 -21.47
C VAL A 9 -3.38 21.34 -21.66
N ILE A 10 -2.88 21.91 -20.56
CA ILE A 10 -1.85 22.96 -20.61
C ILE A 10 -0.46 22.30 -20.52
N GLN A 11 0.27 22.30 -21.63
CA GLN A 11 1.72 22.20 -21.64
C GLN A 11 2.31 23.56 -21.25
N LYS A 12 3.09 23.63 -20.16
CA LYS A 12 4.03 24.73 -19.93
C LYS A 12 5.39 24.19 -19.48
N VAL A 13 6.42 24.66 -20.17
CA VAL A 13 7.83 24.37 -19.96
C VAL A 13 8.50 25.63 -19.39
N ARG A 14 9.36 25.40 -18.38
CA ARG A 14 10.52 26.17 -17.87
C ARG A 14 10.39 27.25 -16.76
N LYS A 15 11.19 26.95 -15.71
CA LYS A 15 12.23 27.70 -14.96
C LYS A 15 11.87 28.73 -13.85
N TRP A 16 12.26 28.30 -12.64
CA TRP A 16 12.90 28.98 -11.49
C TRP A 16 12.38 30.30 -10.93
N SER A 17 12.03 30.27 -9.64
CA SER A 17 12.54 31.24 -8.64
C SER A 17 12.46 30.63 -7.23
N ARG A 18 13.50 30.93 -6.44
CA ARG A 18 13.72 30.55 -5.04
C ARG A 18 12.74 31.30 -4.13
N ILE A 19 12.36 30.71 -2.99
CA ILE A 19 12.29 31.35 -1.66
C ILE A 19 12.09 30.27 -0.55
N LEU A 20 13.05 30.28 0.38
CA LEU A 20 13.15 29.81 1.78
C LEU A 20 12.72 28.38 2.21
N PRO A 21 13.67 27.54 2.67
CA PRO A 21 13.42 26.38 3.53
C PRO A 21 13.39 26.76 5.02
N LEU A 22 12.60 26.03 5.83
CA LEU A 22 12.70 26.05 7.29
C LEU A 22 14.12 25.64 7.72
N THR A 23 14.82 26.57 8.34
CA THR A 23 16.14 26.39 8.94
C THR A 23 16.06 25.56 10.22
N ILE A 24 16.85 24.49 10.27
CA ILE A 24 17.30 23.82 11.48
C ILE A 24 18.28 24.77 12.18
N PRO A 25 18.17 25.05 13.49
CA PRO A 25 19.10 25.96 14.15
C PRO A 25 20.47 25.30 14.35
N THR A 26 21.49 25.87 13.72
CA THR A 26 22.90 25.60 13.96
C THR A 26 23.34 26.26 15.27
N ILE A 27 24.10 25.51 16.08
CA ILE A 27 24.71 25.92 17.35
C ILE A 27 25.76 27.03 17.10
N PRO A 28 25.74 28.17 17.83
CA PRO A 28 26.87 29.08 17.86
C PRO A 28 27.79 28.81 19.06
N THR A 29 29.08 28.71 18.74
CA THR A 29 30.24 28.71 19.65
C THR A 29 30.30 30.01 20.46
N ILE A 30 30.51 29.90 21.77
CA ILE A 30 30.66 31.02 22.72
C ILE A 30 32.14 31.26 23.04
N ALA A 31 32.56 32.53 23.07
CA ALA A 31 33.69 33.06 23.83
C ALA A 31 33.44 34.57 24.13
N PRO A 32 34.01 35.16 25.20
CA PRO A 32 33.20 35.80 26.25
C PRO A 32 33.42 37.31 26.48
N ALA A 33 32.58 37.88 27.37
CA ALA A 33 32.66 39.16 28.13
C ALA A 33 31.39 40.02 27.89
N SER A 34 30.77 40.74 28.82
CA SER A 34 30.99 41.10 30.23
C SER A 34 29.70 41.83 30.69
N ALA A 35 29.29 41.65 31.94
CA ALA A 35 28.27 42.47 32.63
C ALA A 35 28.99 43.61 33.43
N PRO A 36 28.36 44.45 34.28
CA PRO A 36 26.92 44.67 34.59
C PRO A 36 26.54 46.17 34.81
N THR A 37 25.24 46.50 34.92
CA THR A 37 24.63 47.52 35.87
C THR A 37 23.10 47.55 35.63
N SER A 38 22.21 47.12 36.55
CA SER A 38 21.69 47.77 37.77
C SER A 38 21.23 49.23 37.56
N ILE A 39 19.92 49.49 37.70
CA ILE A 39 19.30 50.54 38.53
C ILE A 39 17.76 50.39 38.45
N ALA A 40 17.13 50.32 39.61
CA ALA A 40 15.76 50.76 39.91
C ALA A 40 15.87 51.73 41.10
N PRO A 41 14.80 52.33 41.67
CA PRO A 41 13.47 52.68 41.16
C PRO A 41 13.20 54.20 41.36
N THR A 42 12.02 54.73 41.01
CA THR A 42 11.57 56.01 41.58
C THR A 42 10.06 56.01 41.82
N SER A 43 9.74 56.17 43.09
CA SER A 43 8.45 56.44 43.69
C SER A 43 8.03 57.90 43.49
N ALA A 44 6.72 58.14 43.37
CA ALA A 44 6.13 59.46 43.55
C ALA A 44 4.78 59.32 44.27
N SER A 45 4.75 59.84 45.50
CA SER A 45 3.57 60.12 46.33
C SER A 45 3.41 61.63 46.40
N LEU A 46 2.24 62.16 46.04
CA LEU A 46 1.70 63.50 46.33
C LEU A 46 0.19 63.39 46.00
N THR A 47 -0.81 63.94 46.67
CA THR A 47 -0.96 64.76 47.88
C THR A 47 -2.45 64.79 48.24
N SER A 48 -2.70 65.00 49.53
CA SER A 48 -3.93 65.41 50.21
C SER A 48 -4.81 66.45 49.50
N ALA A 49 -6.13 66.28 49.63
CA ALA A 49 -7.06 67.40 49.83
C ALA A 49 -8.21 66.94 50.75
N SER A 50 -8.31 67.62 51.89
CA SER A 50 -9.34 67.50 52.91
C SER A 50 -10.47 68.49 52.60
N THR A 51 -11.72 68.08 52.74
CA THR A 51 -12.82 69.03 52.96
C THR A 51 -13.89 68.37 53.82
N ASN A 52 -13.97 68.85 55.06
CA ASN A 52 -15.01 68.53 56.03
C ASN A 52 -16.31 69.24 55.62
N HIS A 53 -17.42 68.51 55.54
CA HIS A 53 -18.74 69.07 55.81
C HIS A 53 -19.57 68.06 56.61
N SER A 54 -19.89 68.47 57.83
CA SER A 54 -20.79 67.85 58.78
C SER A 54 -22.23 68.26 58.47
N SER A 55 -23.11 67.29 58.23
CA SER A 55 -24.55 67.49 58.31
C SER A 55 -25.23 66.20 58.79
N THR A 56 -25.60 66.26 60.07
CA THR A 56 -26.80 65.73 60.73
C THR A 56 -27.53 64.54 60.08
N THR A 57 -27.61 63.48 60.89
CA THR A 57 -28.33 62.22 60.74
C THR A 57 -29.84 62.37 60.52
N PRO A 58 -30.45 61.37 59.88
CA PRO A 58 -31.52 60.66 60.56
C PRO A 58 -31.27 59.14 60.59
N VAL A 59 -31.62 58.56 61.72
CA VAL A 59 -31.55 57.14 62.05
C VAL A 59 -32.33 56.32 61.01
N SER A 60 -31.61 55.53 60.22
CA SER A 60 -32.15 54.51 59.32
C SER A 60 -31.77 53.13 59.86
N ALA A 61 -32.74 52.23 59.84
CA ALA A 61 -32.69 50.85 60.35
C ALA A 61 -31.46 50.07 59.86
N PRO A 62 -30.97 49.06 60.63
CA PRO A 62 -29.80 48.28 60.26
C PRO A 62 -30.04 47.62 58.89
N PRO A 63 -29.12 47.78 57.92
CA PRO A 63 -29.22 47.05 56.67
C PRO A 63 -29.11 45.57 56.99
N ILE A 64 -30.12 44.81 56.59
CA ILE A 64 -30.06 43.35 56.53
C ILE A 64 -28.86 43.03 55.62
N LEU A 65 -27.74 42.65 56.23
CA LEU A 65 -26.55 42.18 55.53
C LEU A 65 -26.97 40.93 54.76
N THR A 66 -27.31 41.09 53.48
CA THR A 66 -27.38 39.98 52.55
C THR A 66 -26.05 39.24 52.65
N PRO A 67 -26.03 37.92 52.97
CA PRO A 67 -24.80 37.19 53.11
C PRO A 67 -24.00 37.35 51.82
N LEU A 68 -22.81 37.94 51.93
CA LEU A 68 -21.86 38.07 50.83
C LEU A 68 -21.67 36.66 50.26
N ARG A 69 -22.22 36.42 49.06
CA ARG A 69 -22.03 35.15 48.36
C ARG A 69 -20.54 34.91 48.28
N ALA A 70 -20.07 33.83 48.90
CA ALA A 70 -18.69 33.40 48.79
C ALA A 70 -18.26 33.47 47.32
N ALA A 71 -17.11 34.10 47.07
CA ALA A 71 -16.60 34.26 45.72
C ALA A 71 -16.62 32.92 44.99
N LYS A 72 -17.11 32.91 43.75
CA LYS A 72 -17.17 31.68 42.95
C LYS A 72 -15.74 31.17 42.76
N ARG A 73 -15.41 30.06 43.41
CA ARG A 73 -14.11 29.39 43.25
C ARG A 73 -13.84 29.14 41.77
N THR A 74 -12.63 29.48 41.34
CA THR A 74 -12.19 29.21 39.98
C THR A 74 -12.01 27.70 39.78
N LYS A 75 -11.87 27.25 38.54
CA LYS A 75 -11.58 25.83 38.25
C LYS A 75 -10.21 25.41 38.81
N TRP A 76 -9.28 26.35 38.93
CA TRP A 76 -7.92 26.11 39.43
C TRP A 76 -7.92 25.94 40.95
N ASP A 77 -8.63 26.79 41.68
CA ASP A 77 -8.78 26.64 43.13
C ASP A 77 -9.39 25.28 43.49
N LYS A 78 -10.34 24.79 42.67
CA LYS A 78 -10.92 23.45 42.84
C LYS A 78 -9.93 22.33 42.58
N VAL A 79 -8.99 22.51 41.66
CA VAL A 79 -7.93 21.53 41.41
C VAL A 79 -6.94 21.54 42.56
N ASP A 80 -6.54 22.72 43.05
CA ASP A 80 -5.67 22.85 44.21
C ASP A 80 -6.32 22.27 45.48
N ASP A 81 -7.62 22.51 45.69
CA ASP A 81 -8.41 21.86 46.74
C ASP A 81 -8.36 20.33 46.59
N VAL A 82 -8.51 19.79 45.37
CA VAL A 82 -8.44 18.35 45.13
C VAL A 82 -7.04 17.79 45.40
N LEU A 83 -5.99 18.51 45.01
CA LEU A 83 -4.61 18.10 45.24
C LEU A 83 -4.19 18.19 46.71
N THR A 84 -4.77 19.12 47.47
CA THR A 84 -4.43 19.33 48.89
C THR A 84 -5.30 18.53 49.85
N THR A 85 -6.58 18.31 49.54
CA THR A 85 -7.56 17.74 50.48
C THR A 85 -7.55 16.20 50.51
N TYR A 86 -7.16 15.54 49.42
CA TYR A 86 -7.51 14.12 49.24
C TYR A 86 -6.44 13.09 49.64
N GLY A 87 -5.37 13.49 50.33
CA GLY A 87 -4.42 12.55 50.95
C GLY A 87 -3.65 11.65 49.99
N PHE A 88 -3.72 11.88 48.67
CA PHE A 88 -2.90 11.19 47.68
C PHE A 88 -1.49 11.80 47.66
N GLN A 89 -0.45 10.95 47.54
CA GLN A 89 0.94 11.44 47.58
C GLN A 89 1.31 12.19 46.29
N ASN A 90 0.71 11.83 45.17
CA ASN A 90 0.93 12.47 43.88
C ASN A 90 -0.26 12.27 42.92
N LEU A 91 -0.26 13.01 41.80
CA LEU A 91 -1.31 12.92 40.78
C LEU A 91 -1.42 11.52 40.15
N GLY A 92 -0.30 10.79 40.03
CA GLY A 92 -0.28 9.44 39.47
C GLY A 92 -1.07 8.46 40.33
N ASP A 93 -0.87 8.48 41.65
CA ASP A 93 -1.61 7.64 42.60
C ASP A 93 -3.11 7.90 42.51
N PHE A 94 -3.51 9.17 42.46
CA PHE A 94 -4.91 9.55 42.26
C PHE A 94 -5.48 8.96 40.96
N LEU A 95 -4.74 9.06 39.83
CA LEU A 95 -5.19 8.54 38.55
C LEU A 95 -5.28 7.01 38.54
N ILE A 96 -4.36 6.31 39.20
CA ILE A 96 -4.39 4.85 39.35
C ILE A 96 -5.64 4.42 40.13
N THR A 97 -5.93 5.10 41.25
CA THR A 97 -7.15 4.84 42.04
C THR A 97 -8.42 5.21 41.26
N LEU A 98 -8.40 6.32 40.53
CA LEU A 98 -9.53 6.78 39.72
C LEU A 98 -9.87 5.78 38.60
N PHE A 99 -8.86 5.24 37.91
CA PHE A 99 -9.03 4.30 36.81
C PHE A 99 -8.87 2.83 37.20
N HIS A 100 -9.06 2.50 38.48
CA HIS A 100 -8.90 1.14 38.99
C HIS A 100 -9.70 0.12 38.13
N PRO A 101 -9.05 -0.87 37.52
CA PRO A 101 -9.71 -1.87 36.68
C PRO A 101 -10.36 -2.93 37.57
N HIS A 102 -11.68 -2.88 37.66
CA HIS A 102 -12.45 -3.89 38.37
C HIS A 102 -12.47 -5.22 37.59
N GLN A 103 -12.07 -6.32 38.24
CA GLN A 103 -12.14 -7.66 37.67
C GLN A 103 -13.49 -8.31 37.98
N ARG A 104 -14.05 -9.03 37.00
CA ARG A 104 -15.34 -9.70 37.14
C ARG A 104 -15.25 -10.79 38.24
N GLY A 105 -15.98 -10.60 39.33
CA GLY A 105 -16.09 -11.58 40.42
C GLY A 105 -15.59 -11.08 41.78
N GLU A 106 -14.92 -9.93 41.84
CA GLU A 106 -14.51 -9.31 43.11
C GLU A 106 -15.55 -8.27 43.57
N GLU A 107 -15.44 -7.76 44.79
CA GLU A 107 -16.22 -6.60 45.23
C GLU A 107 -15.56 -5.33 44.67
N ASP A 108 -16.33 -4.48 43.96
CA ASP A 108 -15.79 -3.22 43.42
C ASP A 108 -15.66 -2.18 44.54
N PRO A 109 -14.44 -1.77 44.93
CA PRO A 109 -14.23 -0.83 46.04
C PRO A 109 -14.71 0.59 45.70
N ARG A 110 -15.07 0.87 44.44
CA ARG A 110 -15.47 2.19 43.97
C ARG A 110 -16.93 2.46 44.33
N THR A 111 -17.21 3.67 44.81
CA THR A 111 -18.59 4.12 45.04
C THR A 111 -19.39 4.18 43.72
N HIS A 112 -20.72 4.07 43.81
CA HIS A 112 -21.59 4.17 42.63
C HIS A 112 -21.34 5.44 41.80
N ARG A 113 -21.14 6.58 42.46
CA ARG A 113 -20.85 7.86 41.78
C ARG A 113 -19.51 7.82 41.02
N HIS A 114 -18.48 7.21 41.61
CA HIS A 114 -17.17 7.02 40.97
C HIS A 114 -17.31 6.14 39.72
N GLN A 115 -17.98 4.99 39.84
CA GLN A 115 -18.24 4.09 38.71
C GLN A 115 -18.97 4.81 37.57
N VAL A 116 -20.06 5.54 37.86
CA VAL A 116 -20.82 6.28 36.84
C VAL A 116 -19.97 7.35 36.16
N ALA A 117 -19.13 8.07 36.91
CA ALA A 117 -18.26 9.10 36.35
C ALA A 117 -17.20 8.52 35.40
N VAL A 118 -16.50 7.46 35.83
CA VAL A 118 -15.45 6.81 35.03
C VAL A 118 -16.05 6.11 33.82
N THR A 119 -17.17 5.40 33.98
CA THR A 119 -17.88 4.76 32.87
C THR A 119 -18.31 5.78 31.83
N ARG A 120 -18.95 6.88 32.25
CA ARG A 120 -19.35 7.94 31.31
C ARG A 120 -18.17 8.52 30.54
N PHE A 121 -17.05 8.72 31.21
CA PHE A 121 -15.83 9.22 30.59
C PHE A 121 -15.21 8.23 29.60
N LEU A 122 -15.00 6.98 30.01
CA LEU A 122 -14.38 5.94 29.17
C LEU A 122 -15.27 5.51 27.99
N GLN A 123 -16.60 5.62 28.12
CA GLN A 123 -17.56 5.40 27.03
C GLN A 123 -17.69 6.61 26.09
N GLY A 124 -17.02 7.74 26.38
CA GLY A 124 -17.07 8.94 25.54
C GLY A 124 -18.38 9.73 25.62
N SER A 125 -19.19 9.51 26.65
CA SER A 125 -20.45 10.25 26.89
C SER A 125 -20.22 11.60 27.60
N SER A 126 -19.00 11.86 28.07
CA SER A 126 -18.60 13.16 28.62
C SER A 126 -18.26 14.17 27.53
N SER A 127 -18.34 15.46 27.87
CA SER A 127 -17.94 16.55 26.96
C SER A 127 -16.45 16.55 26.63
N VAL A 128 -15.61 16.07 27.56
CA VAL A 128 -14.16 15.89 27.38
C VAL A 128 -13.90 14.42 27.09
N LYS A 129 -13.17 14.11 26.03
CA LYS A 129 -12.85 12.75 25.60
C LYS A 129 -11.41 12.38 25.96
N MET A 130 -11.11 11.09 25.98
CA MET A 130 -9.75 10.59 26.21
C MET A 130 -8.75 11.13 25.17
N ALA A 131 -9.17 11.26 23.91
CA ALA A 131 -8.34 11.84 22.85
C ALA A 131 -7.87 13.26 23.19
N ASP A 132 -8.76 14.10 23.74
CA ASP A 132 -8.44 15.48 24.14
C ASP A 132 -7.39 15.50 25.26
N LEU A 133 -7.50 14.58 26.23
CA LEU A 133 -6.52 14.47 27.31
C LEU A 133 -5.16 13.95 26.82
N ILE A 134 -5.16 12.95 25.95
CA ILE A 134 -3.92 12.44 25.34
C ILE A 134 -3.24 13.55 24.56
N GLU A 135 -3.98 14.32 23.76
CA GLU A 135 -3.41 15.43 23.00
C GLU A 135 -2.89 16.54 23.92
N LEU A 136 -3.61 16.88 24.98
CA LEU A 136 -3.18 17.85 25.99
C LEU A 136 -1.87 17.40 26.65
N ILE A 137 -1.79 16.17 27.17
CA ILE A 137 -0.60 15.61 27.82
C ILE A 137 0.55 15.53 26.82
N TYR A 138 0.28 15.02 25.62
CA TYR A 138 1.29 14.86 24.58
C TYR A 138 1.87 16.21 24.18
N ASN A 139 1.05 17.25 23.99
CA ASN A 139 1.49 18.58 23.57
C ASN A 139 2.07 19.45 24.68
N HIS A 140 1.85 19.09 25.95
CA HIS A 140 2.33 19.84 27.10
C HIS A 140 3.85 20.05 27.09
N PRO A 141 4.37 21.27 27.35
CA PRO A 141 5.82 21.51 27.37
C PRO A 141 6.57 20.65 28.38
N GLN A 142 5.97 20.36 29.55
CA GLN A 142 6.60 19.55 30.59
C GLN A 142 6.62 18.05 30.28
N SER A 143 5.83 17.57 29.31
CA SER A 143 5.89 16.16 28.90
C SER A 143 7.10 15.85 28.02
N ARG A 144 7.82 16.88 27.55
CA ARG A 144 8.98 16.74 26.67
C ARG A 144 10.27 16.62 27.49
N PRO A 145 11.13 15.62 27.21
CA PRO A 145 12.46 15.57 27.82
C PRO A 145 13.29 16.77 27.38
N LYS A 146 14.02 17.36 28.33
CA LYS A 146 15.04 18.38 28.04
C LYS A 146 16.28 17.70 27.42
N LEU A 147 17.08 18.44 26.65
CA LEU A 147 18.32 17.93 26.02
C LEU A 147 19.31 17.30 27.00
N LYS A 148 19.20 17.60 28.30
CA LYS A 148 19.99 16.98 29.38
C LYS A 148 19.67 15.50 29.63
N HIS A 149 18.59 14.97 29.04
CA HIS A 149 18.16 13.57 29.19
C HIS A 149 18.15 12.85 27.82
N PRO A 150 19.32 12.59 27.21
CA PRO A 150 19.40 12.02 25.86
C PRO A 150 18.73 10.64 25.77
N ASN A 151 18.82 9.82 26.83
CA ASN A 151 18.19 8.49 26.90
C ASN A 151 16.66 8.53 26.85
N GLU A 152 16.03 9.65 27.23
CA GLU A 152 14.59 9.85 27.18
C GLU A 152 14.15 10.35 25.80
N VAL A 153 14.96 11.18 25.16
CA VAL A 153 14.72 11.65 23.78
C VAL A 153 14.73 10.47 22.82
N THR A 154 15.70 9.56 22.94
CA THR A 154 15.83 8.37 22.08
C THR A 154 14.83 7.26 22.43
N ALA A 155 14.20 7.32 23.60
CA ALA A 155 13.16 6.38 24.00
C ALA A 155 11.84 6.58 23.23
N ALA A 156 11.61 7.78 22.65
CA ALA A 156 10.42 8.04 21.85
C ALA A 156 10.29 7.03 20.69
N PHE A 157 9.12 6.41 20.57
CA PHE A 157 8.82 5.35 19.60
C PHE A 157 9.67 4.09 19.72
N SER A 158 10.42 3.88 20.80
CA SER A 158 11.20 2.66 21.01
C SER A 158 10.28 1.46 21.25
N PRO A 159 10.31 0.41 20.41
CA PRO A 159 9.48 -0.77 20.65
C PRO A 159 10.04 -1.65 21.77
N ARG A 160 11.34 -1.57 22.06
CA ARG A 160 12.06 -2.51 22.94
C ARG A 160 12.19 -2.04 24.38
N LYS A 161 12.33 -0.73 24.63
CA LYS A 161 12.53 -0.20 25.99
C LYS A 161 11.26 -0.37 26.85
N PRO A 162 11.32 -1.02 28.03
CA PRO A 162 10.18 -1.12 28.95
C PRO A 162 9.54 0.25 29.21
N LEU A 163 8.22 0.30 29.37
CA LEU A 163 7.51 1.59 29.53
C LEU A 163 7.75 2.19 30.91
N GLU A 164 8.02 1.33 31.88
CA GLU A 164 8.36 1.64 33.28
C GLU A 164 9.66 2.44 33.37
N ASP A 165 10.57 2.23 32.41
CA ASP A 165 11.88 2.89 32.34
C ASP A 165 11.84 4.24 31.58
N ILE A 166 10.67 4.70 31.13
CA ILE A 166 10.51 5.95 30.39
C ILE A 166 9.78 6.95 31.26
N HIS A 167 10.53 7.90 31.82
CA HIS A 167 10.01 8.80 32.84
C HIS A 167 9.14 9.93 32.27
N PHE A 168 9.41 10.37 31.04
CA PHE A 168 8.66 11.49 30.45
C PHE A 168 7.40 11.00 29.71
N ALA A 169 6.27 11.68 29.94
CA ALA A 169 4.98 11.26 29.39
C ALA A 169 4.96 11.20 27.85
N ARG A 170 5.58 12.16 27.14
CA ARG A 170 5.58 12.15 25.66
C ARG A 170 6.33 10.95 25.05
N PRO A 171 7.61 10.68 25.39
CA PRO A 171 8.28 9.49 24.88
C PRO A 171 7.60 8.19 25.35
N CYS A 172 7.06 8.15 26.57
CA CYS A 172 6.32 6.99 27.09
C CYS A 172 5.06 6.71 26.26
N LEU A 173 4.21 7.72 26.02
CA LEU A 173 3.03 7.61 25.16
C LEU A 173 3.39 7.22 23.73
N SER A 174 4.49 7.74 23.19
CA SER A 174 4.97 7.40 21.84
C SER A 174 5.42 5.94 21.75
N ALA A 175 6.18 5.45 22.73
CA ALA A 175 6.60 4.05 22.80
C ALA A 175 5.42 3.10 23.00
N TRP A 176 4.47 3.47 23.87
CA TRP A 176 3.22 2.73 24.07
C TRP A 176 2.41 2.64 22.78
N ALA A 177 2.25 3.74 22.04
CA ALA A 177 1.57 3.76 20.75
C ALA A 177 2.28 2.88 19.72
N THR A 178 3.61 2.96 19.61
CA THR A 178 4.40 2.09 18.72
C THR A 178 4.16 0.61 19.02
N ARG A 179 4.21 0.21 20.30
CA ARG A 179 3.97 -1.18 20.71
C ARG A 179 2.56 -1.63 20.38
N THR A 180 1.58 -0.79 20.65
CA THR A 180 0.17 -1.09 20.38
C THR A 180 -0.07 -1.28 18.88
N VAL A 181 0.38 -0.33 18.06
CA VAL A 181 0.27 -0.39 16.59
C VAL A 181 1.05 -1.57 16.02
N GLY A 182 2.26 -1.84 16.52
CA GLY A 182 3.09 -2.96 16.08
C GLY A 182 2.46 -4.32 16.39
N ASN A 183 1.93 -4.50 17.60
CA ASN A 183 1.22 -5.71 18.00
C ASN A 183 -0.04 -5.92 17.16
N GLU A 184 -0.81 -4.86 16.91
CA GLU A 184 -2.02 -4.95 16.09
C GLU A 184 -1.68 -5.28 14.63
N THR A 185 -0.63 -4.66 14.08
CA THR A 185 -0.09 -4.99 12.74
C THR A 185 0.29 -6.47 12.67
N TYR A 186 1.02 -6.98 13.67
CA TYR A 186 1.42 -8.39 13.74
C TYR A 186 0.20 -9.33 13.76
N ARG A 187 -0.82 -9.03 14.58
CA ARG A 187 -2.04 -9.85 14.69
C ARG A 187 -2.82 -9.83 13.38
N ARG A 188 -2.95 -8.67 12.74
CA ARG A 188 -3.72 -8.48 11.51
C ARG A 188 -3.07 -9.17 10.31
N ILE A 189 -1.74 -9.07 10.14
CA ILE A 189 -1.04 -9.83 9.08
C ILE A 189 -1.20 -11.33 9.34
N GLY A 190 -1.09 -11.75 10.61
CA GLY A 190 -1.36 -13.13 11.00
C GLY A 190 -2.78 -13.60 10.64
N ARG A 191 -3.79 -12.72 10.69
CA ARG A 191 -5.16 -13.03 10.28
C ARG A 191 -5.27 -13.19 8.75
N LEU A 192 -4.67 -12.28 7.98
CA LEU A 192 -4.64 -12.37 6.51
C LEU A 192 -3.90 -13.61 6.01
N ALA A 193 -2.91 -14.10 6.77
CA ALA A 193 -2.14 -15.30 6.44
C ALA A 193 -2.82 -16.63 6.82
N LYS A 194 -3.97 -16.60 7.53
CA LYS A 194 -4.73 -17.82 7.85
C LYS A 194 -5.55 -18.29 6.66
N LYS A 195 -5.82 -19.60 6.61
CA LYS A 195 -6.80 -20.13 5.67
C LYS A 195 -8.16 -19.58 6.08
N THR A 196 -8.81 -18.88 5.16
CA THR A 196 -10.19 -18.42 5.37
C THR A 196 -11.15 -19.53 4.97
N THR A 197 -12.36 -19.48 5.53
CA THR A 197 -13.48 -20.34 5.16
C THR A 197 -14.19 -19.85 3.90
N ASP A 198 -13.81 -18.68 3.40
CA ASP A 198 -14.32 -18.13 2.14
C ASP A 198 -13.89 -19.03 0.96
N PRO A 199 -14.85 -19.67 0.26
CA PRO A 199 -14.55 -20.54 -0.88
C PRO A 199 -13.91 -19.79 -2.05
N ASP A 200 -14.10 -18.47 -2.17
CA ASP A 200 -13.50 -17.68 -3.25
C ASP A 200 -12.07 -17.22 -2.92
N SER A 201 -11.59 -17.49 -1.71
CA SER A 201 -10.30 -16.99 -1.27
C SER A 201 -9.15 -17.90 -1.71
N ARG A 202 -8.43 -17.37 -2.69
CA ARG A 202 -7.21 -17.93 -3.27
C ARG A 202 -5.95 -17.81 -2.40
N THR A 203 -6.06 -17.40 -1.14
CA THR A 203 -4.87 -17.13 -0.32
C THR A 203 -4.04 -18.41 -0.10
N HIS A 204 -4.67 -19.58 0.02
CA HIS A 204 -4.01 -20.86 0.29
C HIS A 204 -4.19 -21.85 -0.85
N VAL A 205 -3.26 -21.87 -1.79
CA VAL A 205 -3.27 -22.83 -2.90
C VAL A 205 -2.03 -23.70 -2.84
N ARG A 206 -2.19 -24.97 -3.21
CA ARG A 206 -1.07 -25.92 -3.30
C ARG A 206 -0.66 -26.14 -4.73
N ALA A 207 0.65 -26.31 -4.92
CA ALA A 207 1.21 -26.67 -6.21
C ALA A 207 0.81 -28.09 -6.65
N THR A 208 0.71 -29.05 -5.71
CA THR A 208 0.30 -30.45 -5.98
C THR A 208 -0.41 -31.05 -4.76
N THR A 209 -1.17 -32.14 -4.96
CA THR A 209 -1.88 -32.86 -3.90
C THR A 209 -0.99 -33.78 -3.08
N ASN A 210 0.10 -34.33 -3.64
CA ASN A 210 1.02 -35.30 -3.03
C ASN A 210 0.47 -36.03 -1.79
N GLY A 211 -0.68 -36.71 -1.90
CA GLY A 211 -1.34 -37.63 -0.94
C GLY A 211 -1.42 -37.28 0.56
N ARG A 212 -0.86 -36.18 1.05
CA ARG A 212 -0.56 -35.97 2.48
C ARG A 212 -1.54 -35.05 3.18
N THR A 213 -2.50 -34.47 2.47
CA THR A 213 -3.51 -33.60 3.10
C THR A 213 -4.78 -33.62 2.26
N GLU A 214 -5.81 -34.30 2.77
CA GLU A 214 -7.15 -34.25 2.19
C GLU A 214 -7.74 -32.83 2.32
N GLY A 215 -8.44 -32.37 1.29
CA GLY A 215 -9.14 -31.07 1.29
C GLY A 215 -8.26 -29.82 1.08
N ALA A 216 -7.02 -29.98 0.60
CA ALA A 216 -6.22 -28.85 0.17
C ALA A 216 -6.57 -28.44 -1.27
N GLU A 217 -6.87 -27.16 -1.48
CA GLU A 217 -7.13 -26.60 -2.81
C GLU A 217 -5.85 -26.61 -3.64
N VAL A 218 -5.94 -27.22 -4.82
CA VAL A 218 -4.85 -27.31 -5.78
C VAL A 218 -4.97 -26.14 -6.73
N VAL A 219 -3.84 -25.57 -7.10
CA VAL A 219 -3.78 -24.49 -8.07
C VAL A 219 -4.39 -24.91 -9.42
N THR A 220 -5.22 -24.03 -9.96
CA THR A 220 -5.85 -24.13 -11.29
C THR A 220 -5.55 -22.88 -12.10
N TRP A 221 -5.83 -22.89 -13.40
CA TRP A 221 -5.63 -21.71 -14.24
C TRP A 221 -6.46 -20.50 -13.81
N ASP A 222 -7.63 -20.71 -13.20
CA ASP A 222 -8.46 -19.60 -12.67
C ASP A 222 -7.77 -18.85 -11.53
N HIS A 223 -6.93 -19.53 -10.75
CA HIS A 223 -6.13 -18.90 -9.72
C HIS A 223 -5.10 -17.93 -10.30
N MET A 224 -4.68 -18.11 -11.55
CA MET A 224 -3.76 -17.21 -12.25
C MET A 224 -4.45 -15.96 -12.81
N ASN A 225 -5.78 -15.95 -12.85
CA ASN A 225 -6.55 -14.78 -13.31
C ASN A 225 -6.69 -13.77 -12.16
N PHE A 226 -5.61 -13.05 -11.86
CA PHE A 226 -5.58 -11.98 -10.86
C PHE A 226 -5.23 -10.63 -11.50
N THR A 227 -5.68 -9.56 -10.86
CA THR A 227 -5.26 -8.20 -11.19
C THR A 227 -4.69 -7.52 -9.95
N ILE A 228 -3.69 -6.66 -10.14
CA ILE A 228 -3.12 -5.89 -9.03
C ILE A 228 -4.18 -4.98 -8.38
N GLU A 229 -5.11 -4.44 -9.18
CA GLU A 229 -6.24 -3.66 -8.68
C GLU A 229 -7.20 -4.51 -7.84
N GLY A 230 -7.54 -5.73 -8.29
CA GLY A 230 -8.35 -6.67 -7.52
C GLY A 230 -7.70 -7.04 -6.19
N LEU A 231 -6.39 -7.32 -6.18
CA LEU A 231 -5.65 -7.58 -4.94
C LEU A 231 -5.58 -6.35 -4.03
N ALA A 232 -5.44 -5.14 -4.60
CA ALA A 232 -5.45 -3.91 -3.82
C ALA A 232 -6.79 -3.69 -3.12
N ASN A 233 -7.91 -3.94 -3.81
CA ASN A 233 -9.24 -3.86 -3.21
C ASN A 233 -9.41 -4.96 -2.16
N LYS A 234 -9.06 -6.21 -2.46
CA LYS A 234 -9.08 -7.33 -1.51
C LYS A 234 -8.36 -6.98 -0.20
N TYR A 235 -7.13 -6.48 -0.26
CA TYR A 235 -6.35 -6.15 0.95
C TYR A 235 -6.90 -4.93 1.70
N ARG A 236 -7.43 -3.92 0.99
CA ARG A 236 -8.07 -2.77 1.61
C ARG A 236 -9.34 -3.16 2.37
N ASP A 237 -10.18 -3.98 1.74
CA ASP A 237 -11.47 -4.41 2.29
C ASP A 237 -11.27 -5.41 3.44
N ALA A 238 -10.27 -6.29 3.31
CA ALA A 238 -9.94 -7.26 4.36
C ALA A 238 -9.33 -6.59 5.60
N ASP A 239 -8.49 -5.56 5.43
CA ASP A 239 -7.86 -4.87 6.55
C ASP A 239 -7.45 -3.41 6.24
N GLU A 240 -8.37 -2.48 6.50
CA GLU A 240 -8.15 -1.03 6.32
C GLU A 240 -6.96 -0.50 7.14
N PHE A 241 -6.74 -1.03 8.35
CA PHE A 241 -5.65 -0.59 9.21
C PHE A 241 -4.28 -0.93 8.60
N LEU A 242 -4.09 -2.17 8.13
CA LEU A 242 -2.86 -2.55 7.44
C LEU A 242 -2.67 -1.78 6.13
N TRP A 243 -3.77 -1.55 5.41
CA TRP A 243 -3.74 -0.71 4.23
C TRP A 243 -3.23 0.70 4.57
N TYR A 244 -3.77 1.33 5.61
CA TYR A 244 -3.33 2.64 6.08
C TYR A 244 -1.84 2.67 6.50
N ILE A 245 -1.38 1.69 7.28
CA ILE A 245 0.02 1.62 7.73
C ILE A 245 0.97 1.50 6.53
N THR A 246 0.65 0.63 5.57
CA THR A 246 1.48 0.46 4.37
C THR A 246 1.39 1.66 3.44
N GLU A 247 0.26 2.37 3.40
CA GLU A 247 0.11 3.64 2.67
C GLU A 247 1.03 4.71 3.25
N CYS A 248 1.11 4.82 4.58
CA CYS A 248 2.02 5.75 5.25
C CYS A 248 3.49 5.50 4.88
N CYS A 249 3.87 4.26 4.58
CA CYS A 249 5.23 3.89 4.16
C CYS A 249 5.49 4.12 2.66
N ALA A 250 4.48 3.90 1.81
CA ALA A 250 4.66 3.85 0.36
C ALA A 250 4.22 5.13 -0.37
N ALA A 251 3.23 5.85 0.16
CA ALA A 251 2.57 6.94 -0.52
C ALA A 251 3.25 8.29 -0.24
N PRO A 252 3.72 9.00 -1.29
CA PRO A 252 4.18 10.36 -1.11
C PRO A 252 2.98 11.25 -0.77
N ARG A 253 3.22 12.22 0.12
CA ARG A 253 2.21 13.21 0.51
C ARG A 253 2.64 14.59 0.06
N GLU A 254 1.69 15.35 -0.48
CA GLU A 254 1.85 16.75 -0.82
C GLU A 254 0.75 17.54 -0.11
N LYS A 255 1.13 18.48 0.76
CA LYS A 255 0.20 19.25 1.60
C LYS A 255 -0.77 18.36 2.40
N GLY A 256 -0.26 17.26 2.94
CA GLY A 256 -1.03 16.29 3.73
C GLY A 256 -1.91 15.34 2.90
N LYS A 257 -2.06 15.55 1.59
CA LYS A 257 -2.85 14.69 0.70
C LYS A 257 -1.96 13.63 0.04
N VAL A 258 -2.47 12.41 -0.06
CA VAL A 258 -1.80 11.30 -0.74
C VAL A 258 -1.76 11.55 -2.25
N VAL A 259 -0.58 11.40 -2.86
CA VAL A 259 -0.37 11.57 -4.31
C VAL A 259 -0.13 10.22 -4.97
N ILE A 260 -0.96 9.86 -5.95
CA ILE A 260 -0.75 8.66 -6.76
C ILE A 260 0.23 8.99 -7.90
N ARG A 261 1.44 8.42 -7.81
CA ARG A 261 2.44 8.55 -8.88
C ARG A 261 2.08 7.68 -10.09
N ARG A 262 2.30 8.21 -11.29
CA ARG A 262 2.18 7.44 -12.55
C ARG A 262 3.19 6.29 -12.64
N ARG A 263 4.43 6.52 -12.17
CA ARG A 263 5.47 5.49 -12.06
C ARG A 263 5.48 4.99 -10.62
N ARG A 264 5.33 3.67 -10.45
CA ARG A 264 5.25 2.99 -9.14
C ARG A 264 4.10 3.56 -8.28
N PRO A 265 2.84 3.36 -8.69
CA PRO A 265 1.70 3.76 -7.86
C PRO A 265 1.78 3.06 -6.50
N HIS A 266 1.57 3.80 -5.41
CA HIS A 266 1.70 3.24 -4.07
C HIS A 266 0.77 2.03 -3.80
N PRO A 267 -0.45 1.91 -4.39
CA PRO A 267 -1.26 0.69 -4.19
C PRO A 267 -0.58 -0.58 -4.70
N VAL A 268 0.19 -0.48 -5.79
CA VAL A 268 0.97 -1.61 -6.32
C VAL A 268 2.08 -2.00 -5.34
N ILE A 269 2.73 -1.01 -4.73
CA ILE A 269 3.79 -1.22 -3.73
C ILE A 269 3.20 -1.83 -2.45
N GLN A 270 2.03 -1.37 -2.01
CA GLN A 270 1.32 -1.94 -0.86
C GLN A 270 0.92 -3.39 -1.10
N VAL A 271 0.36 -3.73 -2.26
CA VAL A 271 0.03 -5.13 -2.62
C VAL A 271 1.26 -6.03 -2.53
N GLY A 272 2.39 -5.59 -3.11
CA GLY A 272 3.65 -6.33 -3.02
C GLY A 272 4.16 -6.50 -1.58
N ALA A 273 4.12 -5.44 -0.78
CA ALA A 273 4.58 -5.46 0.61
C ALA A 273 3.68 -6.34 1.50
N ILE A 274 2.36 -6.16 1.43
CA ILE A 274 1.38 -6.94 2.19
C ILE A 274 1.48 -8.42 1.82
N SER A 275 1.56 -8.75 0.53
CA SER A 275 1.69 -10.15 0.10
C SER A 275 3.00 -10.79 0.59
N SER A 276 4.12 -10.07 0.53
CA SER A 276 5.40 -10.55 1.06
C SER A 276 5.31 -10.82 2.57
N PHE A 277 4.66 -9.94 3.34
CA PHE A 277 4.44 -10.17 4.77
C PHE A 277 3.53 -11.36 5.04
N ILE A 278 2.45 -11.55 4.27
CA ILE A 278 1.55 -12.70 4.37
C ILE A 278 2.33 -14.00 4.17
N VAL A 279 3.11 -14.11 3.09
CA VAL A 279 3.91 -15.29 2.77
C VAL A 279 5.00 -15.54 3.82
N SER A 280 5.59 -14.48 4.36
CA SER A 280 6.58 -14.58 5.43
C SER A 280 5.98 -15.10 6.74
N ARG A 281 4.69 -14.84 6.99
CA ARG A 281 3.96 -15.37 8.15
C ARG A 281 3.48 -16.79 7.93
N ASN A 282 3.15 -17.16 6.69
CA ASN A 282 2.73 -18.49 6.32
C ASN A 282 3.12 -18.79 4.86
N SER A 283 4.05 -19.70 4.65
CA SER A 283 4.55 -20.06 3.31
C SER A 283 3.49 -20.74 2.42
N TYR A 284 2.40 -21.22 3.01
CA TYR A 284 1.25 -21.77 2.29
C TYR A 284 0.25 -20.69 1.84
N ALA A 285 0.32 -19.48 2.40
CA ALA A 285 -0.50 -18.33 2.01
C ALA A 285 0.07 -17.63 0.76
N ASN A 286 0.30 -18.40 -0.31
CA ASN A 286 1.08 -17.99 -1.48
C ASN A 286 0.24 -17.70 -2.73
N GLY A 287 -1.07 -17.95 -2.71
CA GLY A 287 -1.88 -17.95 -3.93
C GLY A 287 -2.25 -16.57 -4.47
N ASP A 288 -2.19 -15.52 -3.64
CA ASP A 288 -2.55 -14.16 -4.07
C ASP A 288 -1.58 -13.59 -5.12
N LEU A 289 -0.30 -13.39 -4.74
CA LEU A 289 0.70 -12.77 -5.61
C LEU A 289 1.97 -13.62 -5.78
N ALA A 290 2.41 -14.32 -4.73
CA ALA A 290 3.70 -15.01 -4.75
C ALA A 290 3.75 -16.19 -5.73
N LEU A 291 2.69 -16.99 -5.80
CA LEU A 291 2.60 -18.09 -6.76
C LEU A 291 2.48 -17.58 -8.20
N PRO A 292 1.55 -16.65 -8.52
CA PRO A 292 1.48 -16.08 -9.86
C PRO A 292 2.79 -15.40 -10.31
N LEU A 293 3.46 -14.65 -9.43
CA LEU A 293 4.76 -14.06 -9.77
C LEU A 293 5.86 -15.12 -9.95
N GLY A 294 5.85 -16.19 -9.16
CA GLY A 294 6.80 -17.30 -9.35
C GLY A 294 6.64 -17.97 -10.71
N ILE A 295 5.39 -18.20 -11.14
CA ILE A 295 5.07 -18.72 -12.47
C ILE A 295 5.46 -17.73 -13.57
N TRP A 296 5.21 -16.43 -13.37
CA TRP A 296 5.63 -15.40 -14.31
C TRP A 296 7.15 -15.36 -14.51
N HIS A 297 7.93 -15.43 -13.42
CA HIS A 297 9.39 -15.53 -13.51
C HIS A 297 9.86 -16.80 -14.23
N PHE A 298 9.16 -17.92 -14.04
CA PHE A 298 9.42 -19.14 -14.79
C PHE A 298 9.18 -18.94 -16.29
N ALA A 299 8.02 -18.40 -16.67
CA ALA A 299 7.64 -18.14 -18.06
C ALA A 299 8.61 -17.18 -18.76
N CYS A 300 9.09 -16.14 -18.06
CA CYS A 300 10.08 -15.20 -18.57
C CYS A 300 11.52 -15.75 -18.58
N LYS A 301 11.74 -17.04 -18.27
CA LYS A 301 13.07 -17.66 -18.16
C LYS A 301 14.03 -16.84 -17.27
N SER A 302 13.52 -16.25 -16.19
CA SER A 302 14.35 -15.48 -15.26
C SER A 302 15.47 -16.35 -14.71
N HIS A 303 16.66 -15.75 -14.53
CA HIS A 303 17.81 -16.45 -13.96
C HIS A 303 17.48 -17.09 -12.61
N VAL A 304 18.06 -18.26 -12.33
CA VAL A 304 17.77 -19.03 -11.10
C VAL A 304 18.04 -18.23 -9.83
N ASP A 305 19.10 -17.41 -9.83
CA ASP A 305 19.44 -16.60 -8.66
C ASP A 305 18.46 -15.46 -8.42
N VAL A 306 17.89 -14.86 -9.49
CA VAL A 306 16.83 -13.86 -9.35
C VAL A 306 15.62 -14.48 -8.66
N LYS A 307 15.20 -15.66 -9.12
CA LYS A 307 14.08 -16.40 -8.51
C LYS A 307 14.37 -16.74 -7.04
N ARG A 308 15.58 -17.16 -6.71
CA ARG A 308 15.99 -17.47 -5.32
C ARG A 308 15.94 -16.21 -4.43
N VAL A 309 16.46 -15.08 -4.89
CA VAL A 309 16.43 -13.81 -4.16
C VAL A 309 14.99 -13.36 -3.90
N TYR A 310 14.14 -13.35 -4.94
CA TYR A 310 12.74 -12.95 -4.79
C TYR A 310 11.92 -13.89 -3.91
N CYS A 311 12.24 -15.19 -3.93
CA CYS A 311 11.64 -16.16 -3.02
C CYS A 311 12.03 -15.86 -1.55
N ARG A 312 13.28 -15.49 -1.29
CA ARG A 312 13.74 -15.08 0.06
C ARG A 312 13.12 -13.77 0.54
N PHE A 313 12.75 -12.87 -0.37
CA PHE A 313 11.96 -11.68 -0.03
C PHE A 313 10.46 -11.99 0.19
N GLY A 314 10.02 -13.25 0.05
CA GLY A 314 8.61 -13.61 0.14
C GLY A 314 7.77 -13.08 -1.02
N SER A 315 8.41 -12.54 -2.07
CA SER A 315 7.73 -11.96 -3.23
C SER A 315 7.28 -13.02 -4.24
N THR A 316 7.92 -14.19 -4.24
CA THR A 316 7.61 -15.30 -5.15
C THR A 316 7.71 -16.64 -4.43
N VAL A 317 7.11 -17.68 -5.01
CA VAL A 317 7.40 -19.07 -4.61
C VAL A 317 8.76 -19.54 -5.18
N SER A 318 9.21 -20.72 -4.75
CA SER A 318 10.41 -21.36 -5.32
C SER A 318 10.18 -21.83 -6.76
N ASP A 319 11.26 -21.95 -7.55
CA ASP A 319 11.20 -22.48 -8.92
C ASP A 319 10.60 -23.90 -8.96
N SER A 320 10.95 -24.74 -7.98
CA SER A 320 10.36 -26.08 -7.83
C SER A 320 8.86 -26.05 -7.57
N THR A 321 8.37 -25.08 -6.79
CA THR A 321 6.93 -24.91 -6.52
C THR A 321 6.20 -24.41 -7.76
N ALA A 322 6.78 -23.46 -8.49
CA ALA A 322 6.22 -22.95 -9.74
C ALA A 322 6.12 -24.05 -10.81
N ARG A 323 7.16 -24.89 -10.98
CA ARG A 323 7.13 -26.04 -11.90
C ARG A 323 6.08 -27.06 -11.51
N LYS A 324 5.99 -27.40 -10.23
CA LYS A 324 4.98 -28.32 -9.70
C LYS A 324 3.56 -27.80 -9.95
N ALA A 325 3.33 -26.51 -9.71
CA ALA A 325 2.07 -25.86 -9.99
C ALA A 325 1.72 -25.91 -11.48
N LEU A 326 2.68 -25.62 -12.36
CA LEU A 326 2.48 -25.72 -13.81
C LEU A 326 2.17 -27.14 -14.27
N ASN A 327 2.88 -28.13 -13.75
CA ASN A 327 2.60 -29.54 -14.05
C ASN A 327 1.20 -29.92 -13.58
N SER A 328 0.81 -29.56 -12.36
CA SER A 328 -0.53 -29.86 -11.83
C SER A 328 -1.64 -29.18 -12.64
N MET A 329 -1.45 -27.92 -13.04
CA MET A 329 -2.41 -27.22 -13.90
C MET A 329 -2.46 -27.84 -15.30
N SER A 330 -1.32 -28.30 -15.84
CA SER A 330 -1.25 -28.95 -17.15
C SER A 330 -1.91 -30.33 -17.13
N GLU A 331 -1.69 -31.13 -16.09
CA GLU A 331 -2.37 -32.41 -15.87
C GLU A 331 -3.88 -32.21 -15.74
N ALA A 332 -4.33 -31.20 -14.99
CA ALA A 332 -5.74 -30.82 -14.92
C ALA A 332 -6.29 -30.30 -16.26
N SER A 333 -5.44 -29.74 -17.12
CA SER A 333 -5.82 -29.40 -18.50
C SER A 333 -5.83 -30.60 -19.43
N LEU A 334 -5.04 -31.64 -19.19
CA LEU A 334 -5.09 -32.89 -19.99
C LEU A 334 -6.37 -33.67 -19.74
N THR A 335 -6.99 -33.51 -18.57
CA THR A 335 -8.32 -34.05 -18.30
C THR A 335 -9.45 -33.22 -18.90
N MET A 336 -9.16 -32.06 -19.52
CA MET A 336 -10.15 -31.31 -20.28
C MET A 336 -10.57 -32.10 -21.52
N THR A 337 -11.86 -32.43 -21.59
CA THR A 337 -12.44 -33.05 -22.78
C THR A 337 -12.52 -32.04 -23.93
N VAL A 338 -12.64 -32.55 -25.16
CA VAL A 338 -12.87 -31.72 -26.36
C VAL A 338 -14.11 -30.84 -26.17
N GLU A 339 -15.15 -31.35 -25.53
CA GLU A 339 -16.36 -30.61 -25.19
C GLU A 339 -16.07 -29.44 -24.25
N SER A 340 -15.19 -29.61 -23.25
CA SER A 340 -14.83 -28.51 -22.35
C SER A 340 -14.06 -27.41 -23.08
N VAL A 341 -13.16 -27.76 -24.00
CA VAL A 341 -12.45 -26.80 -24.86
C VAL A 341 -13.44 -26.10 -25.77
N TYR A 342 -14.34 -26.85 -26.40
CA TYR A 342 -15.40 -26.29 -27.23
C TYR A 342 -16.27 -25.30 -26.45
N ASN A 343 -16.69 -25.65 -25.23
CA ASN A 343 -17.50 -24.79 -24.38
C ASN A 343 -16.75 -23.57 -23.81
N SER A 344 -15.41 -23.63 -23.73
CA SER A 344 -14.57 -22.50 -23.29
C SER A 344 -14.44 -21.38 -24.34
N ILE A 345 -14.74 -21.69 -25.61
CA ILE A 345 -14.68 -20.71 -26.69
C ILE A 345 -15.91 -19.80 -26.60
N ASP A 346 -15.69 -18.49 -26.55
CA ASP A 346 -16.76 -17.49 -26.66
C ASP A 346 -17.28 -17.41 -28.11
N TRP A 347 -18.08 -18.41 -28.47
CA TRP A 347 -18.65 -18.56 -29.82
C TRP A 347 -19.53 -17.38 -30.21
N ASP A 348 -20.21 -16.76 -29.25
CA ASP A 348 -21.06 -15.59 -29.51
C ASP A 348 -20.21 -14.39 -29.92
N HIS A 349 -19.11 -14.13 -29.21
CA HIS A 349 -18.15 -13.11 -29.61
C HIS A 349 -17.52 -13.41 -30.98
N ASN A 350 -17.10 -14.65 -31.22
CA ASN A 350 -16.51 -15.06 -32.50
C ASN A 350 -17.50 -14.86 -33.66
N ARG A 351 -18.77 -15.25 -33.50
CA ARG A 351 -19.82 -15.01 -34.52
C ARG A 351 -19.99 -13.52 -34.80
N LYS A 352 -20.04 -12.69 -33.76
CA LYS A 352 -20.15 -11.22 -33.90
C LYS A 352 -18.95 -10.62 -34.65
N VAL A 353 -17.73 -11.07 -34.35
CA VAL A 353 -16.51 -10.64 -35.03
C VAL A 353 -16.51 -11.10 -36.50
N SER A 354 -16.82 -12.36 -36.76
CA SER A 354 -16.90 -12.93 -38.11
C SER A 354 -17.94 -12.22 -38.98
N ASN A 355 -19.15 -11.98 -38.45
CA ASN A 355 -20.19 -11.23 -39.15
C ASN A 355 -19.72 -9.81 -39.52
N LEU A 356 -18.97 -9.15 -38.64
CA LEU A 356 -18.44 -7.83 -38.90
C LEU A 356 -17.32 -7.84 -39.96
N HIS A 357 -16.52 -8.91 -40.02
CA HIS A 357 -15.54 -9.11 -41.09
C HIS A 357 -16.21 -9.36 -42.44
N ILE A 358 -17.23 -10.20 -42.50
CA ILE A 358 -18.02 -10.43 -43.73
C ILE A 358 -18.66 -9.12 -44.18
N SER A 359 -19.27 -8.38 -43.25
CA SER A 359 -19.87 -7.07 -43.54
C SER A 359 -18.83 -6.09 -44.11
N ARG A 360 -17.61 -6.09 -43.56
CA ARG A 360 -16.52 -5.26 -44.06
C ARG A 360 -16.11 -5.64 -45.48
N VAL A 361 -15.99 -6.94 -45.78
CA VAL A 361 -15.69 -7.42 -47.13
C VAL A 361 -16.78 -6.94 -48.10
N LEU A 362 -18.06 -7.13 -47.77
CA LEU A 362 -19.17 -6.68 -48.62
C LEU A 362 -19.13 -5.17 -48.89
N VAL A 363 -18.81 -4.36 -47.87
CA VAL A 363 -18.70 -2.91 -48.01
C VAL A 363 -17.47 -2.48 -48.82
N ASP A 364 -16.33 -3.17 -48.69
CA ASP A 364 -15.12 -2.85 -49.44
C ASP A 364 -15.27 -3.24 -50.94
N PHE A 365 -16.08 -4.25 -51.28
CA PHE A 365 -16.31 -4.69 -52.67
C PHE A 365 -17.54 -4.10 -53.37
N SER A 366 -18.53 -3.59 -52.63
CA SER A 366 -19.76 -3.00 -53.20
C SER A 366 -19.77 -1.48 -53.05
N PRO A 367 -19.62 -0.70 -54.15
CA PRO A 367 -19.61 0.76 -54.09
C PRO A 367 -20.87 1.37 -53.45
N LEU A 368 -22.02 0.73 -53.62
CA LEU A 368 -23.31 1.15 -53.07
C LEU A 368 -23.31 1.16 -51.53
N LEU A 369 -22.50 0.31 -50.90
CA LEU A 369 -22.43 0.19 -49.44
C LEU A 369 -21.28 0.98 -48.81
N SER A 370 -20.49 1.72 -49.60
CA SER A 370 -19.29 2.44 -49.16
C SER A 370 -19.53 3.42 -48.00
N HIS A 371 -20.74 3.99 -47.91
CA HIS A 371 -21.15 4.89 -46.83
C HIS A 371 -21.13 4.22 -45.43
N LEU A 372 -21.29 2.89 -45.34
CA LEU A 372 -21.28 2.14 -44.07
C LEU A 372 -19.88 1.82 -43.55
N ARG A 373 -18.83 2.07 -44.33
CA ARG A 373 -17.44 1.69 -44.01
C ARG A 373 -16.96 2.28 -42.69
N THR A 374 -17.31 3.53 -42.44
CA THR A 374 -16.94 4.25 -41.21
C THR A 374 -17.62 3.63 -39.99
N GLU A 375 -18.90 3.27 -40.09
CA GLU A 375 -19.65 2.66 -38.99
C GLU A 375 -19.12 1.26 -38.66
N ILE A 376 -18.93 0.41 -39.67
CA ILE A 376 -18.35 -0.93 -39.47
C ILE A 376 -16.96 -0.82 -38.83
N SER A 377 -16.14 0.12 -39.31
CA SER A 377 -14.82 0.39 -38.71
C SER A 377 -14.92 0.88 -37.26
N ALA A 378 -15.94 1.64 -36.91
CA ALA A 378 -16.18 2.08 -35.54
C ALA A 378 -16.61 0.91 -34.63
N ARG A 379 -17.44 -0.02 -35.14
CA ARG A 379 -17.88 -1.21 -34.39
C ARG A 379 -16.70 -2.11 -33.99
N PHE A 380 -15.69 -2.29 -34.86
CA PHE A 380 -14.45 -3.00 -34.51
C PHE A 380 -13.67 -2.33 -33.36
N ARG A 381 -13.94 -1.06 -33.07
CA ARG A 381 -13.21 -0.25 -32.08
C ARG A 381 -13.95 -0.12 -30.75
N GLN A 382 -15.22 -0.51 -30.69
CA GLN A 382 -16.11 -0.33 -29.55
C GLN A 382 -16.40 -1.67 -28.85
N GLN A 383 -16.69 -1.62 -27.54
CA GLN A 383 -17.23 -2.77 -26.81
C GLN A 383 -18.63 -3.11 -27.34
N PRO A 384 -19.03 -4.40 -27.41
CA PRO A 384 -18.36 -5.58 -26.87
C PRO A 384 -17.36 -6.27 -27.83
N ILE A 385 -17.21 -5.77 -29.06
CA ILE A 385 -16.33 -6.39 -30.09
C ILE A 385 -14.85 -6.15 -29.74
N ALA A 386 -14.51 -4.96 -29.27
CA ALA A 386 -13.16 -4.59 -28.92
C ALA A 386 -12.81 -5.00 -27.47
N LYS A 387 -12.44 -6.27 -27.24
CA LYS A 387 -11.98 -6.74 -25.91
C LYS A 387 -10.55 -6.33 -25.56
N HIS A 388 -9.57 -6.68 -26.42
CA HIS A 388 -8.14 -6.45 -26.17
C HIS A 388 -7.42 -5.85 -27.39
N ARG A 389 -7.86 -4.67 -27.85
CA ARG A 389 -7.25 -4.02 -29.01
C ARG A 389 -5.77 -3.73 -28.76
N ILE A 390 -4.92 -4.27 -29.62
CA ILE A 390 -3.51 -3.86 -29.72
C ILE A 390 -3.50 -2.37 -30.04
N ARG A 391 -2.90 -1.55 -29.16
CA ARG A 391 -2.77 -0.12 -29.40
C ARG A 391 -1.91 0.09 -30.64
N VAL A 392 -2.47 0.79 -31.62
CA VAL A 392 -1.74 1.19 -32.84
C VAL A 392 -0.87 2.39 -32.48
N TYR A 393 0.34 2.13 -32.00
CA TYR A 393 1.41 3.12 -31.98
C TYR A 393 2.47 2.69 -32.97
N LYS A 394 3.15 3.67 -33.59
CA LYS A 394 4.28 3.43 -34.49
C LYS A 394 5.42 2.81 -33.67
N LYS A 395 5.38 1.49 -33.49
CA LYS A 395 6.49 0.74 -32.91
C LYS A 395 7.62 0.79 -33.94
N LYS A 396 8.83 1.13 -33.51
CA LYS A 396 10.01 0.68 -34.24
C LYS A 396 9.95 -0.85 -34.18
N LEU A 397 9.54 -1.47 -35.29
CA LEU A 397 9.66 -2.91 -35.44
C LEU A 397 11.16 -3.18 -35.39
N GLN A 398 11.64 -3.72 -34.28
CA GLN A 398 12.89 -4.47 -34.28
C GLN A 398 12.48 -5.88 -34.67
N PRO A 399 12.80 -6.34 -35.90
CA PRO A 399 12.66 -7.75 -36.20
C PRO A 399 13.49 -8.50 -35.17
N LEU A 400 12.82 -9.28 -34.32
CA LEU A 400 13.52 -10.26 -33.51
C LEU A 400 14.00 -11.31 -34.49
N ALA A 401 15.30 -11.56 -34.53
CA ALA A 401 15.84 -12.65 -35.32
C ALA A 401 15.17 -13.95 -34.83
N THR A 402 14.68 -14.75 -35.77
CA THR A 402 13.99 -16.02 -35.52
C THR A 402 14.88 -17.04 -34.84
N ASN A 403 16.20 -16.90 -35.00
CA ASN A 403 17.25 -17.62 -34.30
C ASN A 403 18.36 -16.64 -33.86
N ALA A 404 19.32 -17.15 -33.08
CA ALA A 404 20.51 -16.39 -32.71
C ALA A 404 21.55 -16.29 -33.84
N GLU A 405 21.29 -16.96 -34.96
CA GLU A 405 22.20 -17.08 -36.08
C GLU A 405 22.05 -15.91 -37.05
N ARG A 406 23.13 -15.61 -37.78
CA ARG A 406 23.10 -14.58 -38.82
C ARG A 406 22.69 -15.21 -40.13
N GLU A 407 21.38 -15.33 -40.38
CA GLU A 407 20.80 -15.88 -41.62
C GLU A 407 21.32 -15.22 -42.93
N VAL A 408 21.91 -14.02 -42.83
CA VAL A 408 22.56 -13.32 -43.96
C VAL A 408 23.94 -13.88 -44.33
N THR A 409 24.57 -14.73 -43.52
CA THR A 409 25.82 -15.41 -43.87
C THR A 409 25.54 -16.88 -44.15
N SER A 410 26.27 -17.49 -45.10
CA SER A 410 26.08 -18.91 -45.44
C SER A 410 26.20 -19.82 -44.21
N GLN A 411 27.24 -19.62 -43.39
CA GLN A 411 27.40 -20.39 -42.14
C GLN A 411 26.26 -20.17 -41.14
N GLY A 412 25.76 -18.94 -41.02
CA GLY A 412 24.64 -18.64 -40.12
C GLY A 412 23.33 -19.25 -40.62
N MET A 413 23.07 -19.20 -41.94
CA MET A 413 21.92 -19.87 -42.55
C MET A 413 22.00 -21.39 -42.42
N GLN A 414 23.18 -21.99 -42.58
CA GLN A 414 23.37 -23.43 -42.36
C GLN A 414 23.02 -23.83 -40.94
N ARG A 415 23.55 -23.12 -39.93
CA ARG A 415 23.26 -23.37 -38.52
C ARG A 415 21.79 -23.10 -38.18
N ALA A 416 21.18 -22.09 -38.80
CA ALA A 416 19.76 -21.82 -38.68
C ALA A 416 18.90 -23.00 -39.20
N LEU A 417 19.24 -23.54 -40.37
CA LEU A 417 18.53 -24.69 -40.94
C LEU A 417 18.69 -25.93 -40.07
N TRP A 418 19.90 -26.21 -39.57
CA TRP A 418 20.12 -27.32 -38.64
C TRP A 418 19.34 -27.17 -37.33
N ASP A 419 19.28 -25.96 -36.77
CA ASP A 419 18.47 -25.67 -35.58
C ASP A 419 16.97 -25.94 -35.86
N PHE A 420 16.47 -25.58 -37.05
CA PHE A 420 15.09 -25.88 -37.43
C PHE A 420 14.84 -27.37 -37.67
N ASP A 421 15.75 -28.07 -38.35
CA ASP A 421 15.64 -29.51 -38.59
C ASP A 421 15.67 -30.31 -37.29
N GLU A 422 16.53 -29.92 -36.33
CA GLU A 422 16.57 -30.49 -34.99
C GLU A 422 15.25 -30.25 -34.23
N GLN A 423 14.71 -29.02 -34.30
CA GLN A 423 13.42 -28.68 -33.69
C GLN A 423 12.24 -29.46 -34.30
N LEU A 424 12.34 -29.81 -35.59
CA LEU A 424 11.36 -30.65 -36.29
C LEU A 424 11.57 -32.15 -36.05
N GLY A 425 12.65 -32.54 -35.37
CA GLY A 425 13.01 -33.95 -35.14
C GLY A 425 13.45 -34.65 -36.43
N ILE A 426 13.95 -33.90 -37.42
CA ILE A 426 14.52 -34.44 -38.65
C ILE A 426 15.97 -34.84 -38.35
N ASP A 427 16.17 -36.14 -38.21
CA ASP A 427 17.50 -36.74 -38.03
C ASP A 427 18.33 -36.55 -39.33
N PRO A 428 19.64 -36.21 -39.24
CA PRO A 428 20.52 -36.13 -40.40
C PRO A 428 20.39 -37.30 -41.39
N GLU A 429 20.23 -38.53 -40.89
CA GLU A 429 20.09 -39.72 -41.74
C GLU A 429 18.77 -39.78 -42.54
N LYS A 430 17.76 -39.00 -42.14
CA LYS A 430 16.46 -38.92 -42.81
C LYS A 430 16.32 -37.68 -43.69
N SER A 431 17.24 -36.71 -43.56
CA SER A 431 17.19 -35.44 -44.28
C SER A 431 17.25 -35.64 -45.81
N ASP A 432 18.06 -36.58 -46.30
CA ASP A 432 18.20 -36.92 -47.73
C ASP A 432 16.90 -37.42 -48.38
N LYS A 433 15.93 -37.89 -47.59
CA LYS A 433 14.65 -38.43 -48.05
C LYS A 433 13.50 -37.42 -47.94
N LEU A 434 13.77 -36.24 -47.40
CA LEU A 434 12.76 -35.23 -47.11
C LEU A 434 12.91 -34.02 -48.02
N LEU A 435 11.82 -33.66 -48.68
CA LEU A 435 11.75 -32.43 -49.47
C LEU A 435 11.56 -31.25 -48.50
N SER A 436 12.63 -30.52 -48.20
CA SER A 436 12.56 -29.30 -47.38
C SER A 436 12.23 -28.08 -48.24
N TRP A 437 11.16 -27.37 -47.87
CA TRP A 437 10.74 -26.13 -48.52
C TRP A 437 11.20 -24.94 -47.70
N VAL A 438 12.39 -24.42 -48.00
CA VAL A 438 12.90 -23.21 -47.36
C VAL A 438 12.43 -21.99 -48.14
N ARG A 439 11.70 -21.08 -47.47
CA ARG A 439 11.38 -19.75 -48.00
C ARG A 439 11.83 -18.68 -47.01
N GLY A 440 12.24 -17.54 -47.54
CA GLY A 440 12.63 -16.39 -46.73
C GLY A 440 12.42 -15.09 -47.50
N ASP A 441 12.91 -14.00 -46.94
CA ASP A 441 13.08 -12.78 -47.71
C ASP A 441 14.17 -12.97 -48.80
N GLY A 442 14.36 -11.97 -49.66
CA GLY A 442 15.31 -12.08 -50.77
C GLY A 442 16.75 -12.37 -50.33
N ALA A 443 17.15 -11.94 -49.12
CA ALA A 443 18.49 -12.19 -48.58
C ALA A 443 18.62 -13.63 -48.08
N SER A 444 17.66 -14.11 -47.29
CA SER A 444 17.64 -15.50 -46.82
C SER A 444 17.56 -16.48 -48.00
N HIS A 445 16.72 -16.22 -49.00
CA HIS A 445 16.65 -17.04 -50.22
C HIS A 445 17.99 -17.09 -50.96
N ALA A 446 18.65 -15.95 -51.18
CA ALA A 446 19.94 -15.90 -51.87
C ALA A 446 21.02 -16.68 -51.11
N THR A 447 21.02 -16.62 -49.79
CA THR A 447 21.96 -17.38 -48.94
C THR A 447 21.66 -18.87 -48.97
N THR A 448 20.40 -19.29 -48.95
CA THR A 448 20.00 -20.69 -49.10
C THR A 448 20.44 -21.27 -50.45
N MET A 449 20.28 -20.52 -51.55
CA MET A 449 20.76 -20.97 -52.88
C MET A 449 22.29 -21.13 -52.92
N LYS A 450 23.05 -20.19 -52.31
CA LYS A 450 24.50 -20.34 -52.17
C LYS A 450 24.89 -21.53 -51.32
N LEU A 451 24.11 -21.82 -50.28
CA LEU A 451 24.32 -23.00 -49.45
C LEU A 451 24.12 -24.27 -50.26
N GLN A 452 23.07 -24.31 -51.08
CA GLN A 452 22.77 -25.42 -51.97
C GLN A 452 23.90 -25.64 -52.97
N GLU A 453 24.44 -24.58 -53.58
CA GLU A 453 25.62 -24.67 -54.45
C GLU A 453 26.85 -25.23 -53.72
N LEU A 454 27.14 -24.75 -52.51
CA LEU A 454 28.28 -25.23 -51.71
C LEU A 454 28.13 -26.70 -51.30
N CYS A 455 26.95 -27.11 -50.83
CA CYS A 455 26.69 -28.50 -50.44
C CYS A 455 26.64 -29.44 -51.64
N SER A 456 26.22 -28.96 -52.82
CA SER A 456 26.23 -29.75 -54.07
C SER A 456 27.64 -29.94 -54.64
N VAL A 457 28.63 -29.19 -54.17
CA VAL A 457 30.04 -29.33 -54.57
C VAL A 457 30.80 -30.25 -53.61
N GLU A 458 30.31 -30.44 -52.39
CA GLU A 458 30.91 -31.32 -51.36
C GLU A 458 30.28 -32.73 -51.29
N SER A 459 29.24 -33.00 -52.09
CA SER A 459 28.62 -34.32 -52.27
C SER A 459 29.05 -34.97 -53.59
#